data_AF-A0A238DQ42-F1
#
_entry.id   AF-A0A238DQ42-F1
#
_cell.length_a   1.000
_cell.length_b   1.000
_cell.length_c   1.000
_cell.angle_alpha   90.00
_cell.angle_beta   90.00
_cell.angle_gamma   90.00
#
_symmetry.space_group_name_H-M   'P 1'
#
loop_
_entity.id
_entity.type
_entity.pdbx_description
1 polymer ?
#
loop_
_entity_poly.entity_id
_entity_poly.type
_entity_poly.pdbx_seq_one_letter_code
_entity_poly.pdbx_strand_id
1 'polypeptide(L)'
;MGRAASMHQLAAGIANPETTMFKNPAFEADFGKQSPESTRQAMAAAMRGQPAQFVVPMFRIKGDTMRLDGAQKVEVNPDKAAVYPGSQFGAGSFSIIPVTEAMRFKMMLGEPMTARDAPDPVEFGGQVVVTHSVASALAIYHATGERAIVMPAFTPENMKAVAEFAKNTLMAKDIVVVPDNSHASRLAAREAAKAVDGKVAQIDYGPEQKNLLGVMAEARKWGNKLFPAPGNMLDEAKRDRSIQGAAKRTIRDPVLNAAKWDKVPIPTVTLTTVTLNNGRQIVAQRQPEAEVGR
;
A
#
# COMPACT_ATOMS: atom_id res chain seq x y z
N MET A 1 -59.70 34.57 -33.69
CA MET A 1 -58.28 34.62 -34.09
C MET A 1 -57.46 35.10 -32.89
N GLY A 2 -56.45 34.33 -32.47
CA GLY A 2 -55.37 34.84 -31.62
C GLY A 2 -55.23 34.22 -30.21
N ARG A 3 -54.25 33.30 -30.10
CA ARG A 3 -53.43 32.92 -28.93
C ARG A 3 -54.07 32.16 -27.76
N ALA A 4 -53.57 30.93 -27.55
CA ALA A 4 -53.42 30.32 -26.23
C ALA A 4 -52.12 29.49 -26.20
N ALA A 5 -51.36 29.65 -25.13
CA ALA A 5 -50.12 28.94 -24.83
C ALA A 5 -50.40 27.58 -24.15
N SER A 6 -49.57 26.57 -24.41
CA SER A 6 -49.27 25.45 -23.48
C SER A 6 -47.87 24.94 -23.86
N MET A 7 -46.83 25.20 -23.06
CA MET A 7 -46.37 24.49 -21.87
C MET A 7 -46.29 22.95 -22.00
N HIS A 8 -45.05 22.52 -22.24
CA HIS A 8 -44.33 21.41 -21.60
C HIS A 8 -44.96 20.02 -21.59
N GLN A 9 -44.37 19.13 -22.41
CA GLN A 9 -43.86 17.85 -21.93
C GLN A 9 -42.65 17.44 -22.78
N LEU A 10 -41.47 17.80 -22.26
CA LEU A 10 -40.19 17.23 -22.64
C LEU A 10 -40.21 15.74 -22.27
N ALA A 11 -40.05 14.89 -23.28
CA ALA A 11 -39.64 13.51 -23.10
C ALA A 11 -38.20 13.50 -22.54
N ALA A 12 -38.08 13.63 -21.22
CA ALA A 12 -36.88 13.25 -20.51
C ALA A 12 -36.93 11.74 -20.29
N GLY A 13 -36.22 11.02 -21.16
CA GLY A 13 -35.79 9.66 -20.84
C GLY A 13 -35.07 9.69 -19.50
N ILE A 14 -35.48 8.78 -18.61
CA ILE A 14 -34.96 8.60 -17.26
C ILE A 14 -33.49 8.18 -17.40
N ALA A 15 -32.60 9.17 -17.45
CA ALA A 15 -31.19 8.98 -17.17
C ALA A 15 -31.09 8.65 -15.68
N ASN A 16 -30.90 7.37 -15.38
CA ASN A 16 -30.61 6.91 -14.03
C ASN A 16 -29.25 7.53 -13.61
N PRO A 17 -29.20 8.39 -12.59
CA PRO A 17 -27.98 9.13 -12.24
C PRO A 17 -26.89 8.27 -11.53
N GLU A 18 -27.06 6.95 -11.44
CA GLU A 18 -26.08 6.04 -10.82
C GLU A 18 -25.14 5.32 -11.82
N THR A 19 -25.24 5.57 -13.12
CA THR A 19 -24.44 4.89 -14.16
C THR A 19 -23.47 5.78 -14.94
N THR A 20 -22.95 6.85 -14.33
CA THR A 20 -21.73 7.51 -14.84
C THR A 20 -20.50 6.87 -14.22
N MET A 21 -19.95 5.88 -14.93
CA MET A 21 -18.57 5.43 -14.76
C MET A 21 -17.62 6.62 -14.60
N PHE A 22 -16.74 6.52 -13.61
CA PHE A 22 -15.72 7.48 -13.22
C PHE A 22 -14.80 7.83 -14.39
N LYS A 23 -14.98 9.00 -15.00
CA LYS A 23 -14.13 9.50 -16.10
C LYS A 23 -12.80 10.02 -15.57
N ASN A 24 -11.85 9.13 -15.27
CA ASN A 24 -10.44 9.49 -15.30
C ASN A 24 -9.77 8.78 -16.49
N PRO A 25 -9.80 9.38 -17.70
CA PRO A 25 -9.18 8.81 -18.89
C PRO A 25 -7.69 8.50 -18.71
N ALA A 26 -7.00 9.21 -17.81
CA ALA A 26 -5.61 8.94 -17.50
C ALA A 26 -5.45 7.65 -16.68
N PHE A 27 -6.38 7.34 -15.77
CA PHE A 27 -6.40 6.05 -15.08
C PHE A 27 -6.65 4.90 -16.06
N GLU A 28 -7.68 5.00 -16.91
CA GLU A 28 -8.00 3.93 -17.87
C GLU A 28 -6.84 3.69 -18.85
N ALA A 29 -6.22 4.76 -19.35
CA ALA A 29 -5.07 4.66 -20.23
C ALA A 29 -3.83 4.07 -19.53
N ASP A 30 -3.53 4.50 -18.30
CA ASP A 30 -2.34 4.02 -17.57
C ASP A 30 -2.55 2.60 -17.01
N PHE A 31 -3.74 2.28 -16.49
CA PHE A 31 -4.10 0.95 -15.99
C PHE A 31 -4.26 -0.08 -17.12
N GLY A 32 -4.83 0.34 -18.26
CA GLY A 32 -4.89 -0.47 -19.47
C GLY A 32 -3.50 -0.89 -19.97
N LYS A 33 -2.48 -0.04 -19.79
CA LYS A 33 -1.08 -0.34 -20.11
C LYS A 33 -0.38 -1.22 -19.07
N GLN A 34 -0.90 -1.31 -17.83
CA GLN A 34 -0.28 -2.08 -16.75
C GLN A 34 -0.71 -3.55 -16.77
N SER A 35 0.02 -4.41 -17.47
CA SER A 35 -0.05 -5.86 -17.27
C SER A 35 0.72 -6.29 -16.00
N PRO A 36 0.45 -7.47 -15.42
CA PRO A 36 1.26 -8.00 -14.32
C PRO A 36 2.77 -7.99 -14.61
N GLU A 37 3.14 -8.32 -15.85
CA GLU A 37 4.53 -8.29 -16.31
C GLU A 37 5.09 -6.87 -16.33
N SER A 38 4.35 -5.88 -16.84
CA SER A 38 4.81 -4.49 -16.82
C SER A 38 4.93 -3.93 -15.41
N THR A 39 4.03 -4.32 -14.49
CA THR A 39 4.11 -3.97 -13.07
C THR A 39 5.35 -4.59 -12.43
N ARG A 40 5.66 -5.85 -12.76
CA ARG A 40 6.89 -6.53 -12.30
C ARG A 40 8.14 -5.82 -12.83
N GLN A 41 8.17 -5.44 -14.11
CA GLN A 41 9.30 -4.72 -14.71
C GLN A 41 9.48 -3.33 -14.10
N ALA A 42 8.39 -2.58 -13.92
CA ALA A 42 8.41 -1.30 -13.23
C ALA A 42 8.88 -1.47 -11.78
N MET A 43 8.48 -2.56 -11.09
CA MET A 43 8.94 -2.87 -9.73
C MET A 43 10.43 -3.16 -9.70
N ALA A 44 10.91 -4.00 -10.61
CA ALA A 44 12.32 -4.29 -10.75
C ALA A 44 13.11 -3.01 -11.06
N ALA A 45 12.58 -2.10 -11.88
CA ALA A 45 13.16 -0.77 -12.11
C ALA A 45 13.18 0.07 -10.82
N ALA A 46 12.06 0.18 -10.09
CA ALA A 46 11.96 0.89 -8.82
C ALA A 46 12.95 0.38 -7.76
N MET A 47 13.05 -0.95 -7.63
CA MET A 47 14.00 -1.63 -6.73
C MET A 47 15.44 -1.48 -7.23
N ARG A 48 15.61 -1.41 -8.55
CA ARG A 48 16.83 -0.93 -9.17
C ARG A 48 16.92 0.60 -9.19
N GLY A 49 16.22 1.31 -8.30
CA GLY A 49 16.26 2.77 -8.12
C GLY A 49 16.30 3.53 -9.44
N GLN A 50 15.57 3.04 -10.42
CA GLN A 50 15.23 3.73 -11.64
C GLN A 50 13.84 4.34 -11.42
N PRO A 51 13.52 5.45 -12.11
CA PRO A 51 12.17 5.96 -12.16
C PRO A 51 11.18 4.88 -12.62
N ALA A 52 10.12 4.71 -11.86
CA ALA A 52 9.04 3.78 -12.14
C ALA A 52 7.70 4.39 -11.75
N GLN A 53 6.65 4.08 -12.50
CA GLN A 53 5.30 4.55 -12.21
C GLN A 53 4.33 3.37 -12.15
N PHE A 54 3.46 3.39 -11.15
CA PHE A 54 2.45 2.38 -10.88
C PHE A 54 1.10 3.06 -10.72
N VAL A 55 0.05 2.36 -11.10
CA VAL A 55 -1.34 2.79 -10.90
C VAL A 55 -2.02 1.69 -10.13
N VAL A 56 -2.27 1.96 -8.85
CA VAL A 56 -2.89 0.99 -7.95
C VAL A 56 -4.38 1.31 -7.83
N PRO A 57 -5.28 0.38 -8.21
CA PRO A 57 -6.71 0.62 -8.11
C PRO A 57 -7.12 0.75 -6.64
N MET A 58 -8.03 1.66 -6.34
CA MET A 58 -8.59 1.83 -5.00
C MET A 58 -10.01 1.29 -4.98
N PHE A 59 -10.28 0.41 -4.03
CA PHE A 59 -11.57 -0.22 -3.82
C PHE A 59 -12.23 0.33 -2.57
N ARG A 60 -13.56 0.37 -2.60
CA ARG A 60 -14.40 0.57 -1.43
C ARG A 60 -15.37 -0.59 -1.30
N ILE A 61 -15.62 -1.02 -0.06
CA ILE A 61 -16.63 -2.03 0.25
C ILE A 61 -18.01 -1.38 0.24
N LYS A 62 -18.95 -1.95 -0.53
CA LYS A 62 -20.38 -1.62 -0.51
C LYS A 62 -21.17 -2.91 -0.37
N GLY A 63 -21.60 -3.21 0.86
CA GLY A 63 -22.21 -4.50 1.19
C GLY A 63 -21.20 -5.63 1.08
N ASP A 64 -21.50 -6.64 0.27
CA ASP A 64 -20.64 -7.78 -0.06
C ASP A 64 -19.80 -7.57 -1.34
N THR A 65 -19.93 -6.39 -1.97
CA THR A 65 -19.22 -6.04 -3.19
C THR A 65 -18.08 -5.05 -2.95
N MET A 66 -17.04 -5.16 -3.78
CA MET A 66 -16.01 -4.16 -3.94
C MET A 66 -16.32 -3.33 -5.19
N ARG A 67 -16.28 -2.00 -5.06
CA ARG A 67 -16.34 -1.08 -6.19
C ARG A 67 -15.03 -0.35 -6.35
N LEU A 68 -14.60 -0.18 -7.59
CA LEU A 68 -13.51 0.74 -7.92
C LEU A 68 -13.96 2.16 -7.59
N ASP A 69 -13.24 2.81 -6.69
CA ASP A 69 -13.52 4.16 -6.17
C ASP A 69 -12.51 5.19 -6.72
N GLY A 70 -11.39 4.71 -7.26
CA GLY A 70 -10.38 5.55 -7.90
C GLY A 70 -9.07 4.80 -8.07
N ALA A 71 -7.98 5.55 -8.15
CA ALA A 71 -6.64 4.97 -8.22
C ALA A 71 -5.60 5.86 -7.54
N GLN A 72 -4.52 5.22 -7.11
CA GLN A 72 -3.32 5.88 -6.63
C GLN A 72 -2.20 5.70 -7.64
N LYS A 73 -1.78 6.80 -8.26
CA LYS A 73 -0.54 6.80 -9.04
C LYS A 73 0.64 6.97 -8.10
N VAL A 74 1.56 6.02 -8.14
CA VAL A 74 2.78 6.00 -7.34
C VAL A 74 3.96 6.10 -8.29
N GLU A 75 4.75 7.14 -8.15
CA GLU A 75 6.06 7.25 -8.76
C GLU A 75 7.11 6.86 -7.73
N VAL A 76 7.99 5.96 -8.12
CA VAL A 76 9.16 5.58 -7.34
C VAL A 76 10.39 6.05 -8.09
N ASN A 77 11.11 6.97 -7.47
CA ASN A 77 12.46 7.37 -7.85
C ASN A 77 13.44 6.94 -6.74
N PRO A 78 14.72 6.71 -7.07
CA PRO A 78 15.76 6.33 -6.09
C PRO A 78 15.85 7.27 -4.88
N ASP A 79 15.41 8.52 -5.02
CA ASP A 79 15.46 9.55 -3.98
C ASP A 79 14.10 10.04 -3.50
N LYS A 80 12.98 9.56 -4.09
CA LYS A 80 11.63 9.99 -3.72
C LYS A 80 10.57 9.00 -4.18
N ALA A 81 9.72 8.54 -3.27
CA ALA A 81 8.41 8.02 -3.63
C ALA A 81 7.44 9.21 -3.68
N ALA A 82 6.90 9.53 -4.85
CA ALA A 82 5.89 10.57 -5.02
C ALA A 82 4.53 9.92 -5.30
N VAL A 83 3.57 10.19 -4.43
CA VAL A 83 2.17 9.85 -4.64
C VAL A 83 1.51 11.06 -5.27
N TYR A 84 0.85 10.90 -6.42
CA TYR A 84 0.27 12.05 -7.13
C TYR A 84 -0.95 12.64 -6.38
N PRO A 85 -1.08 13.98 -6.28
CA PRO A 85 -2.23 14.64 -5.69
C PRO A 85 -3.49 14.41 -6.55
N GLY A 86 -4.56 13.91 -5.93
CA GLY A 86 -5.83 13.55 -6.59
C GLY A 86 -6.50 12.33 -5.98
N SER A 87 -5.74 11.51 -5.25
CA SER A 87 -6.28 10.43 -4.42
C SER A 87 -6.85 11.02 -3.13
N GLN A 88 -8.14 11.34 -3.09
CA GLN A 88 -8.83 11.50 -1.81
C GLN A 88 -9.19 10.11 -1.30
N PHE A 89 -8.57 9.68 -0.21
CA PHE A 89 -8.91 8.40 0.42
C PHE A 89 -10.21 8.58 1.20
N GLY A 90 -11.28 7.99 0.71
CA GLY A 90 -12.49 7.83 1.52
C GLY A 90 -12.23 6.86 2.66
N ALA A 91 -12.98 6.99 3.75
CA ALA A 91 -12.99 5.96 4.79
C ALA A 91 -13.31 4.59 4.17
N GLY A 92 -12.54 3.57 4.54
CA GLY A 92 -12.69 2.21 4.01
C GLY A 92 -12.14 2.00 2.60
N SER A 93 -11.27 2.89 2.10
CA SER A 93 -10.56 2.68 0.85
C SER A 93 -9.37 1.76 1.04
N PHE A 94 -9.15 0.82 0.11
CA PHE A 94 -8.02 -0.11 0.13
C PHE A 94 -7.66 -0.61 -1.27
N SER A 95 -6.56 -1.35 -1.42
CA SER A 95 -6.27 -2.07 -2.67
C SER A 95 -5.97 -3.55 -2.41
N ILE A 96 -5.83 -4.30 -3.49
CA ILE A 96 -5.42 -5.71 -3.50
C ILE A 96 -4.34 -5.87 -4.56
N ILE A 97 -3.21 -6.45 -4.17
CA ILE A 97 -2.08 -6.78 -5.05
C ILE A 97 -1.75 -8.27 -4.84
N PRO A 98 -1.72 -9.12 -5.88
CA PRO A 98 -1.98 -8.77 -7.27
C PRO A 98 -3.47 -8.55 -7.56
N VAL A 99 -3.75 -7.86 -8.66
CA VAL A 99 -5.10 -7.77 -9.23
C VAL A 99 -5.30 -8.96 -10.17
N THR A 100 -6.39 -9.70 -10.01
CA THR A 100 -6.72 -10.83 -10.91
C THR A 100 -7.21 -10.33 -12.27
N GLU A 101 -7.19 -11.22 -13.26
CA GLU A 101 -7.75 -10.90 -14.58
C GLU A 101 -9.26 -10.61 -14.51
N ALA A 102 -10.00 -11.36 -13.68
CA ALA A 102 -11.43 -11.15 -13.44
C ALA A 102 -11.71 -9.76 -12.85
N MET A 103 -10.96 -9.34 -11.83
CA MET A 103 -11.03 -7.99 -11.28
C MET A 103 -10.74 -6.94 -12.36
N ARG A 104 -9.69 -7.17 -13.17
CA ARG A 104 -9.32 -6.26 -14.26
C ARG A 104 -10.46 -6.08 -15.26
N PHE A 105 -11.06 -7.17 -15.75
CA PHE A 105 -12.16 -7.08 -16.70
C PHE A 105 -13.36 -6.34 -16.10
N LYS A 106 -13.77 -6.68 -14.87
CA LYS A 106 -14.88 -6.00 -14.21
C LYS A 106 -14.62 -4.52 -13.97
N MET A 107 -13.40 -4.15 -13.59
CA MET A 107 -13.00 -2.74 -13.49
C MET A 107 -13.15 -2.00 -14.82
N MET A 108 -12.70 -2.60 -15.92
CA MET A 108 -12.82 -2.00 -17.26
C MET A 108 -14.28 -1.88 -17.73
N LEU A 109 -15.17 -2.75 -17.24
CA LEU A 109 -16.61 -2.72 -17.53
C LEU A 109 -17.42 -1.88 -16.53
N GLY A 110 -16.78 -1.35 -15.48
CA GLY A 110 -17.46 -0.62 -14.40
C GLY A 110 -18.35 -1.52 -13.52
N GLU A 111 -18.14 -2.83 -13.54
CA GLU A 111 -18.93 -3.79 -12.79
C GLU A 111 -18.48 -3.92 -11.33
N PRO A 112 -19.40 -4.17 -10.39
CA PRO A 112 -19.02 -4.51 -9.02
C PRO A 112 -18.29 -5.86 -8.98
N MET A 113 -17.24 -5.92 -8.16
CA MET A 113 -16.49 -7.13 -7.88
C MET A 113 -16.96 -7.75 -6.56
N THR A 114 -16.76 -9.04 -6.40
CA THR A 114 -17.07 -9.82 -5.20
C THR A 114 -15.80 -10.46 -4.65
N ALA A 115 -15.88 -11.09 -3.49
CA ALA A 115 -14.77 -11.86 -2.92
C ALA A 115 -14.21 -12.92 -3.88
N ARG A 116 -15.07 -13.52 -4.73
CA ARG A 116 -14.69 -14.55 -5.70
C ARG A 116 -13.86 -14.03 -6.86
N ASP A 117 -13.90 -12.72 -7.10
CA ASP A 117 -13.08 -12.09 -8.13
C ASP A 117 -11.67 -11.81 -7.60
N ALA A 118 -11.51 -11.65 -6.29
CA ALA A 118 -10.22 -11.41 -5.66
C ALA A 118 -9.30 -12.65 -5.72
N PRO A 119 -7.97 -12.48 -5.58
CA PRO A 119 -7.06 -13.63 -5.51
C PRO A 119 -7.39 -14.51 -4.31
N ASP A 120 -7.36 -15.83 -4.50
CA ASP A 120 -7.63 -16.79 -3.43
C ASP A 120 -6.41 -16.89 -2.50
N PRO A 121 -6.51 -16.56 -1.19
CA PRO A 121 -5.38 -16.69 -0.27
C PRO A 121 -4.74 -18.08 -0.27
N VAL A 122 -5.47 -19.16 -0.56
CA VAL A 122 -4.93 -20.52 -0.62
C VAL A 122 -3.85 -20.65 -1.71
N GLU A 123 -4.04 -20.00 -2.87
CA GLU A 123 -3.05 -19.97 -3.95
C GLU A 123 -1.78 -19.19 -3.57
N PHE A 124 -1.89 -18.29 -2.57
CA PHE A 124 -0.81 -17.47 -2.02
C PHE A 124 -0.36 -17.99 -0.64
N GLY A 125 -0.40 -19.31 -0.43
CA GLY A 125 0.12 -19.95 0.79
C GLY A 125 -0.68 -19.65 2.06
N GLY A 126 -1.90 -19.13 1.92
CA GLY A 126 -2.81 -18.75 3.00
C GLY A 126 -2.53 -17.39 3.63
N GLN A 127 -1.50 -16.67 3.16
CA GLN A 127 -1.04 -15.42 3.76
C GLN A 127 -1.59 -14.18 3.04
N VAL A 128 -2.18 -13.28 3.83
CA VAL A 128 -2.54 -11.92 3.41
C VAL A 128 -1.78 -10.93 4.26
N VAL A 129 -1.12 -9.97 3.61
CA VAL A 129 -0.38 -8.91 4.25
C VAL A 129 -1.14 -7.60 4.13
N VAL A 130 -1.59 -7.04 5.25
CA VAL A 130 -2.22 -5.71 5.30
C VAL A 130 -1.14 -4.69 5.61
N THR A 131 -1.10 -3.59 4.88
CA THR A 131 -0.08 -2.55 5.11
C THR A 131 -0.64 -1.14 5.03
N HIS A 132 0.09 -0.17 5.56
CA HIS A 132 -0.34 1.22 5.57
C HIS A 132 -0.40 1.76 4.15
N SER A 133 0.71 1.74 3.43
CA SER A 133 0.86 2.50 2.19
C SER A 133 1.10 1.60 0.99
N VAL A 134 0.79 2.09 -0.20
CA VAL A 134 1.15 1.42 -1.45
C VAL A 134 2.66 1.27 -1.58
N ALA A 135 3.44 2.26 -1.13
CA ALA A 135 4.89 2.16 -1.14
C ALA A 135 5.39 0.91 -0.38
N SER A 136 4.84 0.65 0.80
CA SER A 136 5.12 -0.58 1.54
C SER A 136 4.56 -1.82 0.87
N ALA A 137 3.35 -1.75 0.30
CA ALA A 137 2.73 -2.89 -0.37
C ALA A 137 3.57 -3.42 -1.54
N LEU A 138 4.07 -2.49 -2.35
CA LEU A 138 4.94 -2.77 -3.48
C LEU A 138 6.25 -3.43 -3.06
N ALA A 139 6.89 -2.91 -2.00
CA ALA A 139 8.12 -3.47 -1.44
C ALA A 139 7.90 -4.90 -0.88
N ILE A 140 6.78 -5.13 -0.18
CA ILE A 140 6.41 -6.45 0.36
C ILE A 140 6.15 -7.45 -0.75
N TYR A 141 5.33 -7.08 -1.74
CA TYR A 141 4.97 -7.96 -2.84
C TYR A 141 6.20 -8.46 -3.59
N HIS A 142 7.15 -7.56 -3.86
CA HIS A 142 8.43 -7.92 -4.45
C HIS A 142 9.31 -8.78 -3.52
N ALA A 143 9.49 -8.38 -2.25
CA ALA A 143 10.37 -9.08 -1.31
C ALA A 143 9.88 -10.50 -0.97
N THR A 144 8.57 -10.75 -1.02
CA THR A 144 7.95 -12.07 -0.80
C THR A 144 7.97 -12.95 -2.05
N GLY A 145 8.48 -12.44 -3.18
CA GLY A 145 8.50 -13.16 -4.45
C GLY A 145 7.11 -13.40 -5.02
N GLU A 146 6.20 -12.44 -4.82
CA GLU A 146 4.83 -12.47 -5.35
C GLU A 146 3.94 -13.59 -4.77
N ARG A 147 4.32 -14.13 -3.61
CA ARG A 147 3.63 -15.25 -2.93
C ARG A 147 2.65 -14.85 -1.84
N ALA A 148 2.37 -13.55 -1.70
CA ALA A 148 1.42 -13.04 -0.74
C ALA A 148 0.46 -12.07 -1.44
N ILE A 149 -0.80 -12.08 -0.98
CA ILE A 149 -1.74 -11.01 -1.30
C ILE A 149 -1.40 -9.84 -0.39
N VAL A 150 -1.14 -8.67 -0.95
CA VAL A 150 -0.80 -7.46 -0.20
C VAL A 150 -1.90 -6.42 -0.36
N MET A 151 -2.44 -5.96 0.76
CA MET A 151 -3.59 -5.06 0.82
C MET A 151 -3.19 -3.73 1.48
N PRO A 152 -2.86 -2.69 0.72
CA PRO A 152 -2.61 -1.36 1.27
C PRO A 152 -3.94 -0.72 1.72
N ALA A 153 -3.95 -0.21 2.94
CA ALA A 153 -5.08 0.49 3.56
C ALA A 153 -5.08 2.02 3.29
N PHE A 154 -4.00 2.53 2.72
CA PHE A 154 -3.68 3.94 2.44
C PHE A 154 -3.53 4.85 3.66
N THR A 155 -4.28 4.60 4.72
CA THR A 155 -4.21 5.35 5.99
C THR A 155 -4.23 4.39 7.19
N PRO A 156 -3.75 4.81 8.38
CA PRO A 156 -3.79 3.97 9.57
C PRO A 156 -5.23 3.55 9.95
N GLU A 157 -6.19 4.45 9.80
CA GLU A 157 -7.58 4.26 10.23
C GLU A 157 -8.27 3.14 9.45
N ASN A 158 -7.86 2.91 8.21
CA ASN A 158 -8.44 1.87 7.36
C ASN A 158 -7.89 0.47 7.67
N MET A 159 -6.72 0.33 8.30
CA MET A 159 -6.04 -0.96 8.48
C MET A 159 -6.92 -2.03 9.12
N LYS A 160 -7.72 -1.64 10.13
CA LYS A 160 -8.62 -2.57 10.82
C LYS A 160 -9.67 -3.13 9.87
N ALA A 161 -10.36 -2.26 9.13
CA ALA A 161 -11.39 -2.67 8.18
C ALA A 161 -10.82 -3.55 7.06
N VAL A 162 -9.60 -3.26 6.60
CA VAL A 162 -8.90 -4.07 5.58
C VAL A 162 -8.50 -5.44 6.12
N ALA A 163 -8.01 -5.51 7.36
CA ALA A 163 -7.73 -6.78 8.02
C ALA A 163 -9.01 -7.61 8.20
N GLU A 164 -10.10 -6.98 8.66
CA GLU A 164 -11.39 -7.64 8.80
C GLU A 164 -11.93 -8.14 7.45
N PHE A 165 -11.73 -7.40 6.35
CA PHE A 165 -12.04 -7.89 5.01
C PHE A 165 -11.20 -9.11 4.62
N ALA A 166 -9.88 -9.08 4.87
CA ALA A 166 -9.02 -10.24 4.62
C ALA A 166 -9.50 -11.49 5.38
N LYS A 167 -9.92 -11.34 6.64
CA LYS A 167 -10.43 -12.43 7.47
C LYS A 167 -11.82 -12.90 7.04
N ASN A 168 -12.77 -11.98 6.96
CA ASN A 168 -14.20 -12.28 6.90
C ASN A 168 -14.73 -12.37 5.46
N THR A 169 -13.98 -11.88 4.48
CA THR A 169 -14.37 -11.89 3.07
C THR A 169 -13.45 -12.78 2.25
N LEU A 170 -12.13 -12.62 2.39
CA LEU A 170 -11.16 -13.47 1.69
C LEU A 170 -10.90 -14.81 2.42
N MET A 171 -11.41 -14.99 3.64
CA MET A 171 -11.17 -16.21 4.44
C MET A 171 -9.68 -16.49 4.69
N ALA A 172 -8.85 -15.43 4.75
CA ALA A 172 -7.42 -15.56 4.99
C ALA A 172 -7.13 -16.16 6.37
N LYS A 173 -6.22 -17.13 6.43
CA LYS A 173 -5.85 -17.83 7.67
C LYS A 173 -4.63 -17.22 8.36
N ASP A 174 -3.70 -16.67 7.58
CA ASP A 174 -2.51 -15.99 8.10
C ASP A 174 -2.54 -14.52 7.70
N ILE A 175 -2.94 -13.65 8.62
CA ILE A 175 -3.00 -12.21 8.38
C ILE A 175 -1.85 -11.54 9.12
N VAL A 176 -0.97 -10.89 8.35
CA VAL A 176 0.15 -10.12 8.87
C VAL A 176 -0.09 -8.64 8.60
N VAL A 177 -0.05 -7.82 9.64
CA VAL A 177 -0.17 -6.36 9.50
C VAL A 177 1.21 -5.71 9.57
N VAL A 178 1.54 -4.92 8.57
CA VAL A 178 2.85 -4.26 8.41
C VAL A 178 2.65 -2.74 8.52
N PRO A 179 3.08 -2.12 9.64
CA PRO A 179 2.99 -0.66 9.79
C PRO A 179 4.06 0.05 8.96
N ASP A 180 3.82 1.33 8.65
CA ASP A 180 4.86 2.28 8.23
C ASP A 180 5.56 2.90 9.45
N ASN A 181 6.58 3.73 9.22
CA ASN A 181 7.38 4.33 10.27
C ASN A 181 6.71 5.56 10.94
N SER A 182 5.54 5.35 11.53
CA SER A 182 4.88 6.35 12.36
C SER A 182 4.21 5.72 13.56
N HIS A 183 4.10 6.49 14.65
CA HIS A 183 3.43 6.04 15.87
C HIS A 183 1.98 5.61 15.58
N ALA A 184 1.23 6.45 14.86
CA ALA A 184 -0.14 6.17 14.46
C ALA A 184 -0.26 4.87 13.64
N SER A 185 0.67 4.64 12.70
CA SER A 185 0.65 3.41 11.89
C SER A 185 0.96 2.16 12.70
N ARG A 186 1.93 2.21 13.61
CA ARG A 186 2.29 1.09 14.50
C ARG A 186 1.15 0.74 15.46
N LEU A 187 0.48 1.76 16.00
CA LEU A 187 -0.69 1.55 16.86
C LEU A 187 -1.85 0.93 16.07
N ALA A 188 -2.18 1.49 14.90
CA ALA A 188 -3.23 0.97 14.05
C ALA A 188 -2.96 -0.47 13.59
N ALA A 189 -1.70 -0.81 13.28
CA ALA A 189 -1.33 -2.16 12.89
C ALA A 189 -1.58 -3.18 14.02
N ARG A 190 -1.27 -2.80 15.27
CA ARG A 190 -1.57 -3.62 16.45
C ARG A 190 -3.07 -3.83 16.63
N GLU A 191 -3.86 -2.76 16.56
CA GLU A 191 -5.32 -2.85 16.74
C GLU A 191 -5.99 -3.65 15.61
N ALA A 192 -5.53 -3.47 14.37
CA ALA A 192 -5.99 -4.25 13.23
C ALA A 192 -5.67 -5.74 13.40
N ALA A 193 -4.42 -6.07 13.77
CA ALA A 193 -4.02 -7.45 14.03
C ALA A 193 -4.83 -8.07 15.18
N LYS A 194 -5.05 -7.32 16.26
CA LYS A 194 -5.89 -7.75 17.38
C LYS A 194 -7.32 -8.08 16.95
N ALA A 195 -7.94 -7.24 16.10
CA ALA A 195 -9.31 -7.46 15.64
C ALA A 195 -9.50 -8.77 14.87
N VAL A 196 -8.44 -9.25 14.21
CA VAL A 196 -8.49 -10.46 13.38
C VAL A 196 -7.78 -11.67 13.98
N ASP A 197 -7.22 -11.55 15.19
CA ASP A 197 -6.28 -12.52 15.78
C ASP A 197 -5.03 -12.77 14.90
N GLY A 198 -4.57 -11.72 14.23
CA GLY A 198 -3.43 -11.74 13.32
C GLY A 198 -2.09 -11.44 13.99
N LYS A 199 -1.10 -11.20 13.14
CA LYS A 199 0.29 -10.90 13.52
C LYS A 199 0.66 -9.48 13.14
N VAL A 200 1.70 -8.94 13.77
CA VAL A 200 2.31 -7.66 13.41
C VAL A 200 3.77 -7.90 13.05
N ALA A 201 4.18 -7.46 11.86
CA ALA A 201 5.58 -7.50 11.47
C ALA A 201 6.36 -6.38 12.19
N GLN A 202 7.49 -6.74 12.79
CA GLN A 202 8.40 -5.77 13.41
C GLN A 202 9.47 -5.39 12.41
N ILE A 203 9.31 -4.21 11.83
CA ILE A 203 10.25 -3.66 10.85
C ILE A 203 11.22 -2.73 11.57
N ASP A 204 12.51 -2.92 11.31
CA ASP A 204 13.57 -2.01 11.76
C ASP A 204 13.72 -0.85 10.77
N TYR A 205 13.00 0.24 11.05
CA TYR A 205 13.08 1.46 10.26
C TYR A 205 14.20 2.37 10.78
N GLY A 206 15.04 2.85 9.87
CA GLY A 206 15.90 4.00 10.11
C GLY A 206 15.10 5.29 10.32
N PRO A 207 15.69 6.31 10.97
CA PRO A 207 14.98 7.53 11.40
C PRO A 207 14.32 8.30 10.25
N GLU A 208 14.93 8.33 9.06
CA GLU A 208 14.40 9.04 7.89
C GLU A 208 13.50 8.18 7.00
N GLN A 209 13.39 6.88 7.27
CA GLN A 209 12.68 5.95 6.42
C GLN A 209 11.20 5.96 6.78
N LYS A 210 10.36 6.57 5.96
CA LYS A 210 8.91 6.67 6.23
C LYS A 210 8.15 5.36 6.01
N ASN A 211 8.64 4.49 5.14
CA ASN A 211 7.99 3.25 4.71
C ASN A 211 9.03 2.26 4.15
N LEU A 212 8.60 1.04 3.78
CA LEU A 212 9.53 -0.01 3.33
C LEU A 212 10.25 0.31 2.03
N LEU A 213 9.67 1.16 1.18
CA LEU A 213 10.36 1.60 -0.02
C LEU A 213 11.54 2.52 0.33
N GLY A 214 11.43 3.33 1.38
CA GLY A 214 12.55 4.09 1.96
C GLY A 214 13.67 3.18 2.47
N VAL A 215 13.32 2.07 3.13
CA VAL A 215 14.28 1.03 3.57
C VAL A 215 15.04 0.48 2.36
N MET A 216 14.32 0.16 1.28
CA MET A 216 14.93 -0.38 0.06
C MET A 216 15.82 0.63 -0.67
N ALA A 217 15.41 1.89 -0.72
CA ALA A 217 16.19 2.96 -1.31
C ALA A 217 17.53 3.15 -0.56
N GLU A 218 17.53 3.08 0.76
CA GLU A 218 18.75 3.18 1.56
C GLU A 218 19.66 1.94 1.38
N ALA A 219 19.10 0.73 1.43
CA ALA A 219 19.86 -0.50 1.17
C ALA A 219 20.58 -0.46 -0.19
N ARG A 220 19.91 0.11 -1.20
CA ARG A 220 20.48 0.35 -2.52
C ARG A 220 21.60 1.40 -2.49
N LYS A 221 21.42 2.53 -1.79
CA LYS A 221 22.50 3.54 -1.62
C LYS A 221 23.76 2.90 -1.02
N TRP A 222 23.59 2.04 -0.02
CA TRP A 222 24.69 1.26 0.56
C TRP A 222 25.31 0.27 -0.44
N GLY A 223 24.50 -0.48 -1.19
CA GLY A 223 24.98 -1.39 -2.23
C GLY A 223 25.81 -0.68 -3.30
N ASN A 224 25.35 0.50 -3.74
CA ASN A 224 26.06 1.34 -4.72
C ASN A 224 27.37 1.91 -4.16
N LYS A 225 27.43 2.21 -2.85
CA LYS A 225 28.66 2.67 -2.20
C LYS A 225 29.71 1.55 -2.10
N LEU A 226 29.28 0.32 -1.84
CA LEU A 226 30.17 -0.85 -1.74
C LEU A 226 30.65 -1.36 -3.10
N PHE A 227 29.81 -1.24 -4.13
CA PHE A 227 30.10 -1.67 -5.50
C PHE A 227 29.82 -0.52 -6.50
N PRO A 228 30.61 0.57 -6.48
CA PRO A 228 30.40 1.72 -7.34
C PRO A 228 30.76 1.38 -8.79
N ALA A 229 29.77 1.51 -9.70
CA ALA A 229 29.84 1.24 -11.14
C ALA A 229 30.30 -0.18 -11.52
N PRO A 230 29.39 -1.10 -11.91
CA PRO A 230 29.77 -2.47 -12.25
C PRO A 230 30.63 -2.46 -13.51
N GLY A 231 31.94 -2.69 -13.35
CA GLY A 231 32.85 -2.88 -14.47
C GLY A 231 32.68 -4.25 -15.15
N ASN A 232 31.93 -5.16 -14.54
CA ASN A 232 31.66 -6.51 -15.03
C ASN A 232 30.35 -7.08 -14.45
N MET A 233 29.88 -8.19 -15.02
CA MET A 233 28.66 -8.89 -14.58
C MET A 233 28.74 -9.44 -13.15
N LEU A 234 29.95 -9.73 -12.64
CA LEU A 234 30.13 -10.27 -11.29
C LEU A 234 29.84 -9.20 -10.22
N ASP A 235 30.25 -7.96 -10.45
CA ASP A 235 30.00 -6.84 -9.55
C ASP A 235 28.53 -6.43 -9.54
N GLU A 236 27.87 -6.51 -10.70
CA GLU A 236 26.40 -6.39 -10.79
C GLU A 236 25.69 -7.49 -9.99
N ALA A 237 26.08 -8.75 -10.17
CA ALA A 237 25.50 -9.86 -9.42
C ALA A 237 25.78 -9.80 -7.90
N LYS A 238 26.89 -9.20 -7.46
CA LYS A 238 27.19 -8.96 -6.05
C LYS A 238 26.31 -7.84 -5.48
N ARG A 239 26.21 -6.72 -6.18
CA ARG A 239 25.35 -5.59 -5.80
C ARG A 239 23.89 -6.04 -5.67
N ASP A 240 23.38 -6.77 -6.65
CA ASP A 240 22.00 -7.25 -6.64
C ASP A 240 21.76 -8.24 -5.50
N ARG A 241 22.72 -9.15 -5.22
CA ARG A 241 22.66 -10.03 -4.04
C ARG A 241 22.65 -9.24 -2.72
N SER A 242 23.42 -8.17 -2.61
CA SER A 242 23.39 -7.30 -1.41
C SER A 242 22.03 -6.64 -1.21
N ILE A 243 21.42 -6.12 -2.28
CA ILE A 243 20.09 -5.49 -2.23
C ILE A 243 19.01 -6.52 -1.87
N GLN A 244 19.03 -7.70 -2.51
CA GLN A 244 18.10 -8.79 -2.22
C GLN A 244 18.30 -9.34 -0.79
N GLY A 245 19.54 -9.42 -0.33
CA GLY A 245 19.87 -9.79 1.06
C GLY A 245 19.32 -8.78 2.07
N ALA A 246 19.37 -7.48 1.75
CA ALA A 246 18.73 -6.46 2.57
C ALA A 246 17.21 -6.59 2.56
N ALA A 247 16.57 -6.68 1.39
CA ALA A 247 15.12 -6.88 1.25
C ALA A 247 14.63 -8.12 2.02
N LYS A 248 15.41 -9.20 1.98
CA LYS A 248 15.14 -10.40 2.75
C LYS A 248 15.13 -10.10 4.26
N ARG A 249 16.20 -9.51 4.78
CA ARG A 249 16.35 -9.26 6.22
C ARG A 249 15.39 -8.21 6.77
N THR A 250 15.07 -7.18 5.99
CA THR A 250 14.29 -6.03 6.48
C THR A 250 12.81 -6.11 6.17
N ILE A 251 12.39 -6.92 5.19
CA ILE A 251 10.99 -7.06 4.80
C ILE A 251 10.53 -8.50 4.90
N ARG A 252 11.16 -9.41 4.14
CA ARG A 252 10.67 -10.78 4.01
C ARG A 252 10.70 -11.54 5.33
N ASP A 253 11.85 -11.57 6.00
CA ASP A 253 12.04 -12.30 7.24
C ASP A 253 11.14 -11.73 8.37
N PRO A 254 11.01 -10.40 8.54
CA PRO A 254 10.03 -9.83 9.49
C PRO A 254 8.57 -10.15 9.19
N VAL A 255 8.17 -10.22 7.92
CA VAL A 255 6.80 -10.62 7.53
C VAL A 255 6.56 -12.10 7.83
N LEU A 256 7.53 -12.97 7.47
CA LEU A 256 7.44 -14.42 7.73
C LEU A 256 7.46 -14.75 9.23
N ASN A 257 8.28 -14.03 10.01
CA ASN A 257 8.45 -14.24 11.43
C ASN A 257 7.61 -13.27 12.28
N ALA A 258 6.57 -12.69 11.69
CA ALA A 258 5.69 -11.74 12.38
C ALA A 258 5.12 -12.37 13.66
N ALA A 259 5.14 -11.61 14.75
CA ALA A 259 4.68 -12.07 16.05
C ALA A 259 3.18 -11.81 16.22
N LYS A 260 2.51 -12.62 17.02
CA LYS A 260 1.14 -12.35 17.45
C LYS A 260 1.07 -10.98 18.14
N TRP A 261 -0.02 -10.25 17.91
CA TRP A 261 -0.19 -8.85 18.34
C TRP A 261 0.08 -8.61 19.83
N ASP A 262 -0.21 -9.60 20.68
CA ASP A 262 -0.03 -9.56 22.14
C ASP A 262 1.44 -9.59 22.55
N LYS A 263 2.31 -10.19 21.75
CA LYS A 263 3.77 -10.25 21.95
C LYS A 263 4.52 -9.04 21.40
N VAL A 264 3.85 -8.20 20.61
CA VAL A 264 4.46 -6.95 20.13
C VAL A 264 4.39 -5.91 21.25
N PRO A 265 5.39 -5.03 21.44
CA PRO A 265 5.27 -3.93 22.38
C PRO A 265 4.19 -2.93 21.95
N ILE A 266 3.54 -2.28 22.92
CA ILE A 266 2.67 -1.13 22.62
C ILE A 266 3.59 0.04 22.24
N PRO A 267 3.39 0.71 21.09
CA PRO A 267 4.16 1.89 20.74
C PRO A 267 3.96 2.98 21.80
N THR A 268 4.97 3.24 22.61
CA THR A 268 4.98 4.34 23.58
C THR A 268 5.34 5.64 22.88
N VAL A 269 4.57 6.70 23.16
CA VAL A 269 4.94 8.06 22.77
C VAL A 269 5.91 8.59 23.82
N THR A 270 7.15 8.87 23.45
CA THR A 270 8.04 9.66 24.31
C THR A 270 7.67 11.13 24.12
N LEU A 271 6.92 11.68 25.05
CA LEU A 271 6.62 13.10 25.09
C LEU A 271 7.85 13.81 25.66
N THR A 272 8.50 14.66 24.87
CA THR A 272 9.56 15.55 25.35
C THR A 272 8.98 16.94 25.50
N THR A 273 9.02 17.47 26.73
CA THR A 273 8.71 18.88 26.97
C THR A 273 9.90 19.71 26.50
N VAL A 274 9.71 20.48 25.43
CA VAL A 274 10.71 21.44 24.97
C VAL A 274 10.35 22.81 25.52
N THR A 275 11.21 23.35 26.38
CA THR A 275 11.10 24.74 26.83
C THR A 275 11.71 25.64 25.76
N LEU A 276 10.88 26.43 25.10
CA LEU A 276 11.32 27.44 24.14
C LEU A 276 12.04 28.58 24.86
N ASN A 277 12.90 29.30 24.15
CA ASN A 277 13.69 30.43 24.70
C ASN A 277 12.84 31.58 25.29
N ASN A 278 11.53 31.59 25.02
CA ASN A 278 10.56 32.54 25.59
C ASN A 278 9.80 31.98 26.81
N GLY A 279 10.24 30.86 27.38
CA GLY A 279 9.61 30.22 28.54
C GLY A 279 8.34 29.43 28.22
N ARG A 280 7.87 29.40 26.96
CA ARG A 280 6.75 28.53 26.57
C ARG A 280 7.22 27.08 26.50
N GLN A 281 6.51 26.21 27.22
CA GLN A 281 6.66 24.77 27.06
C GLN A 281 5.80 24.28 25.89
N ILE A 282 6.40 23.56 24.96
CA ILE A 282 5.68 22.79 23.95
C ILE A 282 5.90 21.30 24.21
N VAL A 283 4.83 20.53 24.13
CA VAL A 283 4.91 19.07 24.19
C VAL A 283 5.20 18.60 22.76
N ALA A 284 6.43 18.13 22.53
CA ALA A 284 6.82 17.54 21.26
C ALA A 284 6.77 16.01 21.36
N GLN A 285 6.11 15.36 20.40
CA GLN A 285 6.24 13.91 20.22
C GLN A 285 7.60 13.64 19.59
N ARG A 286 8.52 13.04 20.33
CA ARG A 286 9.75 12.50 19.75
C ARG A 286 9.49 11.04 19.42
N GLN A 287 9.73 10.63 18.17
CA GLN A 287 9.95 9.20 17.92
C GLN A 287 11.14 8.77 18.78
N PRO A 288 11.09 7.62 19.48
CA PRO A 288 12.23 7.13 20.21
C PRO A 288 13.39 6.96 19.21
N GLU A 289 14.42 7.79 19.35
CA GLU A 289 15.70 7.58 18.70
C GLU A 289 16.19 6.21 19.18
N ALA A 290 16.48 5.30 18.25
CA ALA A 290 17.15 4.06 18.59
C ALA A 290 18.39 4.41 19.42
N GLU A 291 18.55 3.78 20.59
CA GLU A 291 19.77 3.92 21.38
C GLU A 291 20.95 3.58 20.49
N VAL A 292 21.68 4.60 20.05
CA VAL A 292 22.97 4.43 19.42
C VAL A 292 23.89 3.93 20.52
N GLY A 293 24.04 2.60 20.60
CA GLY A 293 25.04 1.95 21.42
C GLY A 293 26.40 2.60 21.16
N ARG A 294 27.00 3.11 22.23
CA ARG A 294 28.38 3.62 22.26
C ARG A 294 29.38 2.49 22.10
#